data_AF-A0A842NUX4-F1
#
_entry.id   AF-A0A842NUX4-F1
#
_cell.length_a   1.000
_cell.length_b   1.000
_cell.length_c   1.000
_cell.angle_alpha   90.00
_cell.angle_beta   90.00
_cell.angle_gamma   90.00
#
_symmetry.space_group_name_H-M   'P 1'
#
loop_
_entity.id
_entity.type
_entity.pdbx_description
1 polymer ?
#
loop_
_entity_poly.entity_id
_entity_poly.type
_entity_poly.pdbx_seq_one_letter_code
_entity_poly.pdbx_strand_id
1 'polypeptide(L)' 'ADFFDKYIPGVSVPSELLASMKKCKEEPDKEKRKGLYDEVNLEFFSPFIKEIRKTTKAAGIHVMAVLYERILDPLLRETM' A
#
# COMPACT_ATOMS: atom_id res chain seq x y z
N ALA A 1 -3.24 1.99 8.50
CA ALA A 1 -2.62 3.25 8.09
C ALA A 1 -2.67 4.32 9.18
N ASP A 2 -3.84 4.66 9.74
CA ASP A 2 -3.99 5.69 10.81
C ASP A 2 -3.02 5.53 12.00
N PHE A 3 -2.74 4.29 12.42
CA PHE A 3 -1.78 4.03 13.50
C PHE A 3 -0.34 4.45 13.13
N PHE A 4 0.08 4.17 11.90
CA PHE A 4 1.43 4.51 11.43
C PHE A 4 1.61 6.02 11.36
N ASP A 5 0.60 6.74 10.87
CA ASP A 5 0.62 8.19 10.77
C ASP A 5 0.65 8.88 12.14
N LYS A 6 -0.11 8.38 13.10
CA LYS A 6 -0.26 9.03 14.42
C LYS A 6 0.80 8.67 15.45
N TYR A 7 1.35 7.46 15.38
CA TYR A 7 2.12 6.91 16.50
C TYR A 7 3.55 6.50 16.15
N ILE A 8 3.95 6.53 14.87
CA ILE A 8 5.32 6.17 14.46
C ILE A 8 6.10 7.46 14.13
N PRO A 9 7.07 7.86 14.96
CA PRO A 9 7.88 9.05 14.72
C PRO A 9 8.62 8.96 13.38
N GLY A 10 8.59 10.05 12.61
CA GLY A 10 9.27 10.14 11.32
C GLY A 10 8.55 9.44 10.16
N VAL A 11 7.34 8.91 10.38
CA VAL A 11 6.49 8.37 9.32
C VAL A 11 5.31 9.31 9.12
N SER A 12 5.04 9.66 7.86
CA SER A 12 3.82 10.33 7.45
C SER A 12 3.13 9.49 6.39
N VAL A 13 1.81 9.34 6.50
CA VAL A 13 1.02 8.65 5.49
C VAL A 13 0.27 9.69 4.66
N PRO A 14 0.35 9.62 3.32
CA PRO A 14 -0.41 10.53 2.47
C PRO A 14 -1.90 10.55 2.84
N SER A 15 -2.47 11.76 2.97
CA SER A 15 -3.87 11.96 3.36
C SER A 15 -4.85 11.28 2.41
N GLU A 16 -4.52 11.24 1.11
CA GLU A 16 -5.29 10.55 0.09
C GLU A 16 -5.34 9.03 0.32
N LEU A 17 -4.20 8.42 0.67
CA LEU A 17 -4.14 7.00 1.02
C LEU A 17 -4.96 6.72 2.29
N LEU A 18 -4.87 7.58 3.31
CA LEU A 18 -5.69 7.47 4.52
C LEU A 18 -7.19 7.55 4.20
N ALA A 19 -7.59 8.45 3.31
CA ALA A 19 -8.98 8.62 2.89
C ALA A 19 -9.49 7.37 2.15
N SER A 20 -8.72 6.83 1.21
CA SER A 20 -9.07 5.58 0.49
C SER A 20 -9.20 4.41 1.45
N MET A 21 -8.26 4.25 2.39
CA MET A 21 -8.33 3.22 3.43
C MET A 21 -9.54 3.37 4.35
N LYS A 22 -9.96 4.61 4.63
CA LYS A 22 -11.16 4.89 5.43
C LYS A 22 -12.42 4.47 4.68
N LYS A 23 -12.51 4.75 3.37
CA LYS A 23 -13.63 4.31 2.51
C LYS A 23 -13.76 2.79 2.48
N CYS A 24 -12.66 2.05 2.38
CA CYS A 24 -12.70 0.58 2.45
C CYS A 24 -13.36 0.07 3.75
N LYS A 25 -13.21 0.77 4.88
CA LYS A 25 -13.83 0.36 6.16
C LYS A 25 -15.35 0.42 6.15
N GLU A 26 -15.93 1.21 5.26
CA GLU A 26 -17.38 1.39 5.14
C GLU A 26 -18.05 0.14 4.54
N GLU A 27 -17.30 -0.73 3.88
CA GLU A 27 -17.79 -2.03 3.40
C GLU A 27 -18.00 -3.00 4.58
N PRO A 28 -19.25 -3.46 4.82
CA PRO A 28 -19.56 -4.39 5.91
C PRO A 28 -19.07 -5.82 5.66
N ASP A 29 -19.02 -6.27 4.40
CA ASP A 29 -18.53 -7.61 4.05
C ASP A 29 -17.01 -7.68 4.17
N LYS A 30 -16.53 -8.61 5.00
CA LYS A 30 -15.09 -8.73 5.29
C LYS A 30 -14.27 -9.11 4.06
N GLU A 31 -14.77 -10.00 3.21
CA GLU A 31 -14.03 -10.48 2.04
C GLU A 31 -14.01 -9.42 0.94
N LYS A 32 -15.14 -8.73 0.70
CA LYS A 32 -15.17 -7.59 -0.23
C LYS A 32 -14.27 -6.47 0.24
N ARG A 33 -14.33 -6.12 1.53
CA ARG A 33 -13.46 -5.10 2.13
C ARG A 33 -11.98 -5.44 1.98
N LYS A 34 -11.62 -6.73 2.14
CA LYS A 34 -10.25 -7.21 1.93
C LYS A 34 -9.80 -6.99 0.48
N GLY A 35 -10.65 -7.27 -0.49
CA GLY A 35 -10.40 -6.95 -1.91
C GLY A 35 -10.21 -5.46 -2.17
N LEU A 36 -11.06 -4.60 -1.58
CA LEU A 36 -10.91 -3.15 -1.70
C LEU A 36 -9.59 -2.63 -1.12
N TYR A 37 -9.14 -3.18 0.01
CA TYR A 37 -7.81 -2.84 0.53
C TYR A 37 -6.70 -3.28 -0.41
N ASP A 38 -6.82 -4.45 -1.03
CA ASP A 38 -5.82 -4.94 -1.97
C ASP A 38 -5.71 -4.01 -3.18
N GLU A 39 -6.84 -3.60 -3.76
CA GLU A 39 -6.92 -2.65 -4.86
C GLU A 39 -6.25 -1.32 -4.50
N VAL A 40 -6.63 -0.70 -3.37
CA VAL A 40 -6.04 0.57 -2.92
C VAL A 40 -4.52 0.46 -2.71
N ASN A 41 -4.04 -0.65 -2.13
CA ASN A 41 -2.61 -0.86 -1.94
C ASN A 41 -1.88 -1.03 -3.28
N LEU A 42 -2.43 -1.80 -4.23
CA LEU A 42 -1.83 -2.00 -5.55
C LEU A 42 -1.78 -0.69 -6.35
N GLU A 43 -2.87 0.08 -6.35
CA GLU A 43 -2.95 1.39 -7.02
C GLU A 43 -1.94 2.39 -6.46
N PHE A 44 -1.71 2.38 -5.14
CA PHE A 44 -0.76 3.27 -4.50
C PHE A 44 0.69 2.82 -4.68
N PHE A 45 1.00 1.56 -4.37
CA PHE A 45 2.38 1.09 -4.33
C PHE A 45 2.99 0.83 -5.71
N SER A 46 2.19 0.49 -6.71
CA SER A 46 2.70 0.22 -8.07
C SER A 46 3.43 1.44 -8.69
N PRO A 47 2.80 2.62 -8.79
CA PRO A 47 3.48 3.81 -9.30
C PRO A 47 4.61 4.27 -8.36
N PHE A 48 4.46 4.11 -7.04
CA PHE A 48 5.50 4.46 -6.07
C PHE A 48 6.79 3.66 -6.29
N ILE A 49 6.68 2.33 -6.45
CA ILE A 49 7.83 1.45 -6.73
C ILE A 49 8.47 1.82 -8.07
N LYS A 50 7.66 2.03 -9.12
CA LYS A 50 8.15 2.45 -10.45
C LYS A 50 8.91 3.77 -10.38
N GLU A 51 8.43 4.73 -9.60
CA GLU A 51 9.09 6.03 -9.44
C GLU A 51 10.42 5.91 -8.67
N ILE A 52 10.48 5.13 -7.59
CA ILE A 52 11.74 4.85 -6.88
C ILE A 52 12.79 4.26 -7.83
N ARG A 53 12.41 3.26 -8.63
CA ARG A 53 13.30 2.64 -9.62
C ARG A 53 13.81 3.64 -10.66
N LYS A 54 12.95 4.57 -11.08
CA LYS A 54 13.27 5.59 -12.10
C LYS A 54 14.15 6.71 -11.57
N THR A 55 13.90 7.17 -10.34
CA THR A 55 14.46 8.44 -9.83
C THR A 55 15.58 8.26 -8.81
N THR A 56 15.79 7.05 -8.31
CA THR A 56 16.81 6.77 -7.29
C THR A 56 17.81 5.74 -7.79
N LYS A 57 18.94 5.61 -7.08
CA LYS A 57 19.93 4.54 -7.29
C LYS A 57 19.77 3.39 -6.29
N ALA A 58 18.57 3.20 -5.74
CA ALA A 58 18.32 2.15 -4.76
C ALA A 58 18.60 0.77 -5.38
N ALA A 59 19.38 -0.06 -4.69
CA ALA A 59 19.71 -1.42 -5.15
C ALA A 59 18.52 -2.40 -5.03
N GLY A 60 17.49 -2.04 -4.26
CA GLY A 60 16.29 -2.85 -4.07
C GLY A 60 15.31 -2.19 -3.11
N ILE A 61 14.17 -2.85 -2.91
CA ILE A 61 13.11 -2.42 -1.99
C ILE A 61 12.85 -3.57 -1.01
N HIS A 62 12.88 -3.28 0.29
CA HIS A 62 12.42 -4.21 1.32
C HIS A 62 10.95 -3.94 1.62
N VAL A 63 10.10 -4.96 1.50
CA VAL A 63 8.63 -4.84 1.67
C VAL A 63 8.18 -5.61 2.90
N MET A 64 7.46 -4.94 3.80
CA MET A 64 6.75 -5.58 4.92
C MET A 64 5.31 -5.94 4.50
N ALA A 65 5.07 -7.20 4.13
CA ALA A 65 3.78 -7.67 3.61
C ALA A 65 2.82 -8.19 4.70
N VAL A 66 2.76 -7.53 5.87
CA VAL A 66 1.98 -8.00 7.03
C VAL A 66 0.49 -8.10 6.68
N LEU A 67 -0.05 -9.32 6.61
CA LEU A 67 -1.44 -9.62 6.20
C LEU A 67 -1.80 -9.27 4.75
N TYR A 68 -0.81 -9.04 3.89
CA TYR A 68 -0.97 -8.69 2.47
C TYR A 68 -0.11 -9.57 1.55
N GLU A 69 0.32 -10.74 1.99
CA GLU A 69 1.19 -11.65 1.23
C GLU A 69 0.62 -11.97 -0.17
N ARG A 70 -0.72 -12.03 -0.25
CA ARG A 70 -1.48 -12.29 -1.50
C ARG A 70 -1.30 -11.21 -2.59
N ILE A 71 -1.02 -9.96 -2.23
CA ILE A 71 -0.85 -8.88 -3.23
C ILE A 71 0.59 -8.74 -3.71
N LEU A 72 1.54 -9.46 -3.09
CA LEU A 72 2.95 -9.33 -3.40
C LEU A 72 3.27 -9.81 -4.82
N ASP A 73 2.80 -10.99 -5.24
CA ASP A 73 3.02 -11.50 -6.61
C ASP A 73 2.41 -10.56 -7.67
N PRO A 74 1.14 -10.12 -7.55
CA PRO A 74 0.59 -9.10 -8.45
C PRO A 74 1.41 -7.80 -8.50
N LEU A 75 1.82 -7.29 -7.33
CA LEU A 75 2.61 -6.05 -7.23
C LEU A 75 3.97 -6.20 -7.92
N LEU A 76 4.65 -7.31 -7.73
CA LEU A 76 5.96 -7.57 -8.35
C LEU A 76 5.84 -7.69 -9.87
N ARG A 77 4.85 -8.42 -10.39
CA ARG A 77 4.63 -8.54 -11.85
C ARG A 77 4.33 -7.21 -12.52
N GLU A 78 3.60 -6.33 -11.83
CA GLU A 78 3.26 -5.01 -12.33
C GLU A 78 4.44 -4.04 -12.31
N THR A 79 5.43 -4.27 -11.43
CA THR A 79 6.45 -3.28 -11.10
C THR A 79 7.88 -3.70 -11.38
N MET A 80 8.18 -4.97 -11.69
CA MET A 80 9.53 -5.50 -11.95
C MET A 80 9.78 -5.74 -13.43
#